data_AF-A0A433KRC1-F1
#
_entry.id   AF-A0A433KRC1-F1
#
_cell.length_a   1.000
_cell.length_b   1.000
_cell.length_c   1.000
_cell.angle_alpha   90.00
_cell.angle_beta   90.00
_cell.angle_gamma   90.00
#
_symmetry.space_group_name_H-M   'P 1'
#
loop_
_entity.id
_entity.type
_entity.pdbx_description
1 polymer ?
#
loop_
_entity_poly.entity_id
_entity_poly.type
_entity_poly.pdbx_seq_one_letter_code
_entity_poly.pdbx_strand_id
1 'polypeptide(L)'
;MQVKAQLASQIGEIIKTRKWKQGQAAEVLGMPQSKVPKMLRGQFRGISEAKMLECLTRIGLDVQIVIGADNHPTTPGRVSDVAA
;
A
#
# COMPACT_ATOMS: atom_id res chain seq x y z
N MET A 1 2.71 10.61 -6.75
CA MET A 1 2.61 9.67 -5.61
C MET A 1 1.22 9.02 -5.50
N GLN A 2 0.55 8.74 -6.62
CA GLN A 2 -0.83 8.25 -6.58
C GLN A 2 -0.92 6.79 -6.09
N VAL A 3 0.00 5.94 -6.57
CA VAL A 3 0.08 4.52 -6.16
C VAL A 3 0.29 4.38 -4.65
N LYS A 4 1.27 5.08 -4.07
CA LYS A 4 1.51 5.03 -2.61
C LYS A 4 0.30 5.51 -1.80
N ALA A 5 -0.42 6.53 -2.27
CA ALA A 5 -1.63 6.99 -1.60
C ALA A 5 -2.73 5.91 -1.64
N GLN A 6 -2.92 5.24 -2.77
CA GLN A 6 -3.88 4.12 -2.90
C GLN A 6 -3.51 2.96 -1.96
N LEU A 7 -2.25 2.51 -1.99
CA LEU A 7 -1.76 1.46 -1.10
C LEU A 7 -1.91 1.85 0.38
N ALA A 8 -1.60 3.09 0.75
CA ALA A 8 -1.77 3.57 2.12
C ALA A 8 -3.24 3.58 2.55
N SER A 9 -4.15 3.96 1.64
CA SER A 9 -5.59 3.94 1.89
C SER A 9 -6.09 2.52 2.16
N GLN A 10 -5.70 1.55 1.32
CA GLN A 10 -6.06 0.15 1.53
C GLN A 10 -5.54 -0.39 2.87
N ILE A 11 -4.25 -0.16 3.17
CA ILE A 11 -3.66 -0.55 4.45
C ILE A 11 -4.41 0.10 5.62
N GLY A 12 -4.75 1.39 5.51
CA GLY A 12 -5.49 2.14 6.52
C GLY A 12 -6.88 1.57 6.81
N GLU A 13 -7.64 1.24 5.77
CA GLU A 13 -8.97 0.64 5.93
C GLU A 13 -8.90 -0.74 6.59
N ILE A 14 -7.87 -1.54 6.29
CA ILE A 14 -7.71 -2.85 6.93
C ILE A 14 -7.32 -2.71 8.40
N ILE A 15 -6.40 -1.79 8.74
CA ILE A 15 -6.03 -1.51 10.13
C ILE A 15 -7.27 -1.10 10.93
N LYS A 16 -8.10 -0.22 10.36
CA LYS A 16 -9.35 0.26 10.96
C LYS A 16 -10.35 -0.88 11.15
N THR A 17 -10.54 -1.70 10.12
CA THR A 17 -11.50 -2.83 10.12
C THR A 17 -11.10 -3.89 11.13
N ARG A 18 -9.80 -4.21 11.22
CA ARG A 18 -9.25 -5.16 12.20
C ARG A 18 -9.04 -4.57 13.59
N LYS A 19 -9.37 -3.28 13.79
CA LYS A 19 -9.26 -2.54 15.06
C LYS A 19 -7.87 -2.63 15.69
N TRP A 20 -6.82 -2.65 14.87
CA TRP A 20 -5.47 -2.75 15.38
C TRP A 20 -5.03 -1.44 16.03
N LYS A 21 -4.44 -1.56 17.22
CA LYS A 21 -3.69 -0.46 17.83
C LYS A 21 -2.40 -0.22 17.05
N GLN A 22 -1.83 0.97 17.15
CA GLN A 22 -0.65 1.36 16.39
C GLN A 22 0.54 0.40 16.53
N GLY A 23 0.78 -0.13 17.75
CA GLY A 23 1.84 -1.12 17.99
C GLY A 23 1.59 -2.44 17.25
N GLN A 24 0.36 -2.96 17.33
CA GLN A 24 -0.04 -4.18 16.63
C GLN A 24 0.05 -4.01 15.11
N ALA A 25 -0.40 -2.86 14.59
CA ALA A 25 -0.25 -2.55 13.17
C ALA A 25 1.23 -2.54 12.77
N ALA A 26 2.12 -1.94 13.56
CA ALA A 26 3.54 -1.90 13.27
C ALA A 26 4.18 -3.30 13.18
N GLU A 27 3.81 -4.17 14.12
CA GLU A 27 4.25 -5.56 14.20
C GLU A 27 3.79 -6.36 12.97
N VAL A 28 2.48 -6.31 12.66
CA VAL A 28 1.93 -7.02 11.51
C VAL A 28 2.51 -6.49 10.19
N LEU A 29 2.58 -5.17 10.03
CA LEU A 29 3.13 -4.54 8.81
C LEU A 29 4.65 -4.70 8.66
N GLY A 30 5.36 -5.12 9.71
CA GLY A 30 6.81 -5.28 9.69
C GLY A 30 7.55 -3.96 9.46
N MET A 31 7.10 -2.89 10.12
CA MET A 31 7.74 -1.58 10.04
C MET A 31 7.77 -0.87 11.40
N PRO A 32 8.65 0.13 11.59
CA PRO A 32 8.71 0.88 12.84
C PRO A 32 7.36 1.52 13.20
N GLN A 33 6.98 1.48 14.47
CA GLN A 33 5.71 2.06 14.97
C GLN A 33 5.55 3.55 14.62
N SER A 34 6.66 4.29 14.52
CA SER A 34 6.67 5.70 14.13
C SER A 34 6.41 5.94 12.62
N LYS A 35 6.58 4.92 11.77
CA LYS A 35 6.33 5.00 10.32
C LYS A 35 4.87 4.75 9.95
N VAL A 36 4.14 3.95 10.73
CA VAL A 36 2.72 3.61 10.48
C VAL A 36 1.84 4.87 10.34
N PRO A 37 1.74 5.77 11.32
CA PRO A 37 0.87 6.95 11.18
C PRO A 37 1.37 7.95 10.13
N LYS A 38 2.69 7.99 9.86
CA LYS A 38 3.26 8.83 8.81
C LYS A 38 2.80 8.36 7.44
N MET A 39 2.93 7.06 7.16
CA MET A 39 2.45 6.43 5.94
C MET A 39 0.95 6.69 5.73
N LEU A 40 0.12 6.48 6.75
CA LEU A 40 -1.34 6.69 6.65
C LEU A 40 -1.71 8.17 6.42
N ARG A 41 -0.83 9.12 6.75
CA ARG A 41 -1.00 10.56 6.49
C ARG A 41 -0.32 11.02 5.18
N GLY A 42 0.08 10.10 4.32
CA GLY A 42 0.72 10.42 3.03
C GLY A 42 2.20 10.76 3.12
N GLN A 43 2.84 10.57 4.27
CA GLN A 43 4.27 10.86 4.47
C GLN A 43 5.11 9.62 4.16
N PHE A 44 5.45 9.43 2.89
CA PHE A 44 6.12 8.22 2.39
C PHE A 44 7.65 8.27 2.41
N ARG A 45 8.27 9.27 3.05
CA ARG A 45 9.73 9.41 3.06
C ARG A 45 10.36 8.18 3.71
N GLY A 46 11.22 7.48 2.96
CA GLY A 46 11.85 6.24 3.40
C GLY A 46 10.91 5.03 3.48
N ILE A 47 9.81 5.04 2.72
CA ILE A 47 8.91 3.89 2.50
C ILE A 47 8.79 3.68 0.99
N SER A 48 9.26 2.54 0.49
CA SER A 48 9.15 2.16 -0.93
C SER A 48 7.77 1.59 -1.24
N GLU A 49 7.36 1.61 -2.51
CA GLU A 49 6.15 0.90 -2.98
C GLU A 49 6.26 -0.60 -2.70
N ALA A 50 7.43 -1.20 -2.96
CA ALA A 50 7.69 -2.61 -2.64
C ALA A 50 7.43 -2.93 -1.15
N LYS A 51 7.83 -2.04 -0.22
CA LYS A 51 7.55 -2.25 1.20
C LYS A 51 6.05 -2.16 1.51
N MET A 52 5.30 -1.33 0.80
CA MET A 52 3.85 -1.23 0.98
C MET A 52 3.12 -2.46 0.42
N LEU A 53 3.58 -3.02 -0.70
CA LEU A 53 3.08 -4.30 -1.21
C LEU A 53 3.39 -5.44 -0.22
N GLU A 54 4.60 -5.47 0.36
CA GLU A 54 4.95 -6.42 1.42
C GLU A 54 4.05 -6.26 2.67
N CYS A 55 3.66 -5.03 3.02
CA CYS A 55 2.70 -4.82 4.09
C CYS A 55 1.34 -5.46 3.79
N LEU A 56 0.83 -5.33 2.55
CA LEU A 56 -0.44 -5.96 2.16
C LEU A 56 -0.36 -7.49 2.24
N THR A 57 0.75 -8.10 1.79
CA THR A 57 0.92 -9.55 1.90
C THR A 57 1.02 -10.02 3.35
N ARG A 58 1.70 -9.27 4.22
CA ARG A 58 1.77 -9.58 5.66
C ARG A 58 0.44 -9.47 6.40
N ILE A 59 -0.48 -8.63 5.91
CA ILE A 59 -1.85 -8.54 6.43
C ILE A 59 -2.69 -9.78 6.03
N GLY A 60 -2.23 -10.55 5.04
CA GLY A 60 -2.90 -11.72 4.50
C GLY A 60 -3.72 -11.42 3.24
N LEU A 61 -3.31 -10.43 2.45
CA LEU A 61 -3.89 -10.18 1.13
C LEU A 61 -2.97 -10.68 0.03
N ASP A 62 -3.56 -11.25 -1.02
CA ASP A 62 -2.83 -11.56 -2.23
C ASP A 62 -2.63 -10.28 -3.05
N VAL A 63 -1.40 -10.05 -3.48
CA VAL A 63 -1.04 -8.92 -4.33
C VAL A 63 -0.72 -9.44 -5.72
N GLN A 64 -1.51 -9.01 -6.71
CA GLN A 64 -1.29 -9.35 -8.11
C GLN A 64 -0.81 -8.12 -8.88
N ILE A 65 0.25 -8.29 -9.67
CA ILE A 65 0.74 -7.26 -10.60
C ILE A 65 0.43 -7.74 -12.01
N VAL A 66 -0.49 -7.04 -12.67
CA VAL A 66 -0.90 -7.35 -14.05
C VAL A 66 -0.25 -6.35 -15.00
N ILE A 67 0.48 -6.86 -15.99
CA ILE A 67 1.08 -6.07 -17.06
C ILE A 67 0.23 -6.27 -18.31
N GLY A 68 -0.42 -5.20 -18.77
CA GLY A 68 -1.26 -5.20 -19.97
C GLY A 68 -0.57 -4.54 -21.16
N ALA A 69 -1.03 -4.87 -22.37
CA ALA A 69 -0.62 -4.17 -23.59
C ALA A 69 -1.14 -2.73 -23.58
N ASP A 70 -0.35 -1.81 -24.13
CA ASP A 70 -0.78 -0.43 -24.32
C ASP A 70 -1.67 -0.33 -25.56
N ASN A 71 -2.96 -0.06 -25.35
CA ASN A 71 -3.92 0.12 -26.44
C ASN A 71 -3.92 1.55 -27.00
N HIS A 72 -3.10 2.46 -26.47
CA HIS A 72 -2.98 3.86 -26.91
C HIS A 72 -1.51 4.24 -27.15
N PRO A 73 -0.98 4.03 -28.37
CA PRO A 73 0.45 4.16 -28.66
C PRO A 73 1.02 5.59 -28.49
N THR A 74 0.16 6.59 -28.30
CA THR A 74 0.55 8.00 -28.18
C THR A 74 0.67 8.51 -26.74
N THR A 75 0.38 7.68 -25.72
CA THR A 75 0.44 8.08 -24.31
C THR A 75 1.16 7.04 -23.45
N PRO A 76 1.98 7.43 -22.46
CA PRO A 76 2.56 6.46 -21.53
C PRO A 76 1.49 5.67 -20.77
N GLY A 77 1.75 4.38 -20.56
CA GLY A 77 0.93 3.52 -19.70
C GLY A 77 0.81 4.04 -18.26
N ARG A 78 -0.17 3.52 -17.52
CA ARG A 78 -0.47 3.93 -16.14
C ARG A 78 -0.32 2.77 -15.18
N VAL A 79 0.09 3.08 -13.95
CA VAL A 79 0.00 2.17 -12.82
C VAL A 79 -1.27 2.51 -12.05
N SER A 80 -2.14 1.53 -11.89
CA SER A 80 -3.38 1.66 -11.13
C SER A 80 -3.56 0.44 -10.24
N ASP A 81 -4.00 0.70 -9.02
CA ASP A 81 -4.54 -0.34 -8.16
C ASP A 81 -5.97 -0.69 -8.59
N VAL A 82 -6.29 -1.99 -8.60
CA VAL A 82 -7.64 -2.51 -8.82
C VAL A 82 -7.97 -3.35 -7.58
N ALA A 83 -8.68 -2.74 -6.63
CA ALA A 83 -9.23 -3.48 -5.52
C ALA A 83 -10.32 -4.44 -6.05
N ALA A 84 -10.20 -5.72 -5.69
CA ALA A 84 -11.20 -6.75 -5.97
C ALA A 84 -12.44 -6.58 -5.10
#